data_AF-A0A239AL78-F1
#
_entry.id   AF-A0A239AL78-F1
#
_cell.length_a   1.000
_cell.length_b   1.000
_cell.length_c   1.000
_cell.angle_alpha   90.00
_cell.angle_beta   90.00
_cell.angle_gamma   90.00
#
_symmetry.space_group_name_H-M   'P 1'
#
loop_
_entity.id
_entity.type
_entity.pdbx_description
1 polymer ?
#
loop_
_entity_poly.entity_id
_entity_poly.type
_entity_poly.pdbx_seq_one_letter_code
_entity_poly.pdbx_strand_id
1 'polypeptide(L)'
;MPKPYPREFREDVVRVARSRESGVTIEQVASDFGVHPMTLQKWLRAADAEDGVKPGVTSDAAAELRELKRRHRLLEQENQVLRRAAAYLSQDNLPGKGSTRS
;
A
#
# COMPACT_ATOMS: atom_id res chain seq x y z
N MET A 1 16.76 -1.64 -12.85
CA MET A 1 16.73 -1.41 -11.39
C MET A 1 17.78 -2.27 -10.74
N PRO A 2 18.57 -1.78 -9.77
CA PRO A 2 19.48 -2.62 -9.01
C PRO A 2 18.72 -3.73 -8.29
N LYS A 3 19.34 -4.92 -8.19
CA LYS A 3 18.73 -6.07 -7.53
C LYS A 3 18.51 -5.74 -6.04
N PRO A 4 17.30 -5.90 -5.49
CA PRO A 4 17.07 -5.70 -4.06
C PRO A 4 17.95 -6.62 -3.22
N TYR A 5 18.36 -6.14 -2.04
CA TYR A 5 19.01 -7.00 -1.06
C TYR A 5 18.09 -8.18 -0.69
N PRO A 6 18.64 -9.40 -0.55
CA PRO A 6 17.87 -10.55 -0.07
C PRO A 6 17.19 -10.26 1.28
N ARG A 7 16.02 -10.86 1.50
CA ARG A 7 15.24 -10.66 2.74
C ARG A 7 16.04 -11.09 3.97
N GLU A 8 16.64 -12.27 3.92
CA GLU A 8 17.44 -12.84 5.00
C GLU A 8 18.62 -11.92 5.37
N PHE A 9 19.35 -11.42 4.37
CA PHE A 9 20.44 -10.47 4.58
C PHE A 9 19.97 -9.20 5.31
N ARG A 10 18.84 -8.63 4.88
CA ARG A 10 18.26 -7.45 5.53
C ARG A 10 17.88 -7.75 6.99
N GLU A 11 17.28 -8.89 7.26
CA GLU A 11 16.87 -9.30 8.60
C GLU A 11 18.07 -9.51 9.52
N ASP A 12 19.14 -10.13 9.02
CA ASP A 12 20.38 -10.33 9.76
C ASP A 12 21.06 -9.00 10.09
N VAL A 13 21.15 -8.07 9.13
CA VAL A 13 21.75 -6.75 9.36
C VAL A 13 20.90 -5.95 10.37
N VAL A 14 19.57 -6.02 10.28
CA VAL A 14 18.66 -5.40 11.26
C VAL A 14 18.85 -6.00 12.65
N ARG A 15 19.00 -7.32 12.75
CA ARG A 15 19.24 -8.03 14.01
C ARG A 15 20.55 -7.57 14.65
N VAL A 16 21.65 -7.53 13.88
CA VAL A 16 22.95 -7.04 14.37
C VAL A 16 22.86 -5.57 14.77
N ALA A 17 22.21 -4.74 13.98
CA ALA A 17 22.04 -3.32 14.30
C ALA A 17 21.23 -3.09 15.59
N ARG A 18 20.25 -3.95 15.90
CA ARG A 18 19.47 -3.90 17.15
C ARG A 18 20.25 -4.42 18.35
N SER A 19 21.08 -5.45 18.18
CA SER A 19 21.91 -6.04 19.24
C SER A 19 23.29 -5.38 19.39
N ARG A 20 23.53 -4.24 18.74
CA ARG A 20 24.82 -3.56 18.74
C ARG A 20 25.23 -3.13 20.16
N GLU A 21 26.52 -3.19 20.44
CA GLU A 21 27.09 -2.76 21.72
C GLU A 21 26.93 -1.25 21.95
N SER A 22 26.98 -0.86 23.24
CA SER A 22 27.05 0.55 23.64
C SER A 22 28.27 1.21 22.99
N GLY A 23 28.04 2.25 22.18
CA GLY A 23 29.09 2.98 21.47
C GLY A 23 29.23 2.62 19.98
N VAL A 24 28.63 1.51 19.52
CA VAL A 24 28.58 1.18 18.09
C VAL A 24 27.46 1.98 17.41
N THR A 25 27.80 2.71 16.36
CA THR A 25 26.83 3.53 15.61
C THR A 25 26.16 2.74 14.49
N ILE A 26 25.01 3.22 14.03
CA ILE A 26 24.31 2.61 12.88
C ILE A 26 25.15 2.76 11.61
N GLU A 27 25.90 3.85 11.50
CA GLU A 27 26.79 4.14 10.38
C GLU A 27 27.95 3.13 10.30
N GLN A 28 28.52 2.74 11.45
CA GLN A 28 29.55 1.71 11.53
C GLN A 28 28.99 0.36 11.07
N VAL A 29 27.86 -0.08 11.65
CA VAL A 29 27.20 -1.33 11.23
C VAL A 29 26.88 -1.31 9.74
N ALA A 30 26.32 -0.21 9.22
CA ALA A 30 26.00 -0.10 7.81
C ALA A 30 27.26 -0.23 6.92
N SER A 31 28.36 0.41 7.32
CA SER A 31 29.66 0.33 6.64
C SER A 31 30.20 -1.10 6.63
N ASP A 32 30.14 -1.81 7.75
CA ASP A 32 30.64 -3.18 7.88
C ASP A 32 29.93 -4.16 6.94
N PHE A 33 28.63 -3.94 6.70
CA PHE A 33 27.82 -4.74 5.78
C PHE A 33 27.78 -4.20 4.34
N GLY A 34 28.49 -3.11 4.03
CA GLY A 34 28.48 -2.48 2.71
C GLY A 34 27.11 -1.92 2.30
N VAL A 35 26.33 -1.49 3.28
CA VAL A 35 24.98 -0.92 3.10
C VAL A 35 25.04 0.57 3.37
N HIS A 36 24.32 1.37 2.58
CA HIS A 36 24.22 2.80 2.85
C HIS A 36 23.49 3.05 4.20
N PRO A 37 23.97 3.92 5.11
CA PRO A 37 23.38 4.10 6.45
C PRO A 37 21.87 4.42 6.45
N MET A 38 21.44 5.30 5.54
CA MET A 38 20.01 5.62 5.35
C MET A 38 19.16 4.39 4.98
N THR A 39 19.73 3.43 4.25
CA THR A 39 19.05 2.17 3.89
C THR A 39 18.84 1.31 5.13
N LEU A 40 19.86 1.17 5.98
CA LEU A 40 19.75 0.45 7.25
C LEU A 40 18.74 1.13 8.21
N GLN A 41 18.74 2.46 8.29
CA GLN A 41 17.75 3.19 9.09
C GLN A 41 16.32 2.95 8.59
N LYS A 42 16.10 2.86 7.27
CA LYS A 42 14.78 2.51 6.71
C LYS A 42 14.34 1.10 7.11
N TRP A 43 15.26 0.14 7.10
CA TRP A 43 14.96 -1.23 7.51
C TRP A 43 14.62 -1.32 9.00
N LEU A 44 15.37 -0.61 9.85
CA LEU A 44 15.05 -0.52 11.28
C LEU A 44 13.67 0.09 11.52
N ARG A 45 13.31 1.17 10.82
CA ARG A 45 11.97 1.77 10.93
C ARG A 45 10.86 0.83 10.46
N ALA A 46 11.10 0.08 9.39
CA ALA A 46 10.14 -0.91 8.90
C ALA A 46 9.94 -2.04 9.92
N ALA A 47 11.03 -2.54 10.49
CA ALA A 47 10.97 -3.55 11.54
C ALA A 47 10.27 -3.02 12.80
N ASP A 48 10.54 -1.78 13.22
CA ASP A 48 9.86 -1.15 14.36
C ASP A 48 8.34 -1.00 14.13
N ALA A 49 7.92 -0.77 12.88
CA ALA A 49 6.51 -0.72 12.52
C ALA A 49 5.86 -2.11 12.51
N GLU A 50 6.57 -3.13 12.01
CA GLU A 50 6.11 -4.53 12.05
C GLU A 50 6.00 -5.05 13.49
N ASP A 51 6.91 -4.66 14.38
CA ASP A 51 6.89 -5.01 15.81
C ASP A 51 5.88 -4.18 16.63
N GLY A 52 5.21 -3.19 16.02
CA GLY A 52 4.24 -2.32 16.69
C GLY A 52 4.85 -1.29 17.66
N VAL A 53 6.17 -1.09 17.63
CA VAL A 53 6.89 -0.14 18.51
C VAL A 53 6.67 1.32 18.07
N LYS A 54 6.38 1.56 16.79
CA LYS A 54 6.06 2.89 16.25
C LYS A 54 4.81 2.85 15.37
N PRO A 55 4.00 3.92 15.35
CA PRO A 55 2.90 4.04 14.40
C PRO A 55 3.47 4.07 12.97
N GLY A 56 3.12 3.06 12.19
CA GLY A 56 3.54 2.89 10.79
C GLY A 56 2.62 1.90 10.08
N VAL A 57 2.58 1.96 8.75
CA VAL A 57 1.81 0.98 7.95
C VAL A 57 2.65 -0.28 7.85
N THR A 58 2.20 -1.36 8.49
CA THR A 58 2.82 -2.69 8.34
C THR A 58 2.71 -3.16 6.90
N SER A 59 3.57 -4.11 6.50
CA SER A 59 3.52 -4.70 5.17
C SER A 59 2.15 -5.32 4.86
N ASP A 60 1.52 -5.95 5.86
CA ASP A 60 0.17 -6.50 5.78
C ASP A 60 -0.90 -5.41 5.62
N ALA A 61 -0.87 -4.35 6.43
CA ALA A 61 -1.80 -3.23 6.31
C ALA A 61 -1.68 -2.53 4.93
N ALA A 62 -0.47 -2.45 4.36
CA ALA A 62 -0.27 -1.93 3.01
C ALA A 62 -0.83 -2.87 1.92
N ALA A 63 -0.75 -4.19 2.13
CA ALA A 63 -1.34 -5.17 1.23
C ALA A 63 -2.87 -5.09 1.25
N GLU A 64 -3.47 -5.05 2.44
CA GLU A 64 -4.91 -4.87 2.64
C GLU A 64 -5.41 -3.57 2.03
N LEU A 65 -4.70 -2.46 2.24
CA LEU A 65 -5.08 -1.17 1.65
C LEU A 65 -5.08 -1.19 0.12
N ARG A 66 -4.11 -1.89 -0.51
CA ARG A 66 -4.09 -2.05 -1.97
C ARG A 66 -5.26 -2.89 -2.46
N GLU A 67 -5.57 -3.97 -1.76
CA GLU A 67 -6.70 -4.82 -2.11
C GLU A 67 -8.04 -4.10 -1.95
N LEU A 68 -8.20 -3.36 -0.86
CA LEU A 68 -9.39 -2.56 -0.61
C LEU A 68 -9.58 -1.48 -1.69
N LYS A 69 -8.50 -0.78 -2.08
CA LYS A 69 -8.53 0.19 -3.18
C LYS A 69 -8.92 -0.44 -4.52
N ARG A 70 -8.46 -1.66 -4.80
CA ARG A 70 -8.86 -2.39 -6.02
C ARG A 70 -10.36 -2.72 -6.01
N ARG A 71 -10.87 -3.27 -4.90
CA ARG A 71 -12.29 -3.59 -4.74
C ARG A 71 -13.17 -2.35 -4.83
N HIS A 72 -12.77 -1.26 -4.16
CA HIS A 72 -13.50 0.01 -4.23
C HIS A 72 -13.63 0.50 -5.68
N ARG A 73 -12.53 0.49 -6.44
CA ARG A 73 -12.56 0.90 -7.84
C ARG A 73 -13.48 0.02 -8.70
N LEU A 74 -13.51 -1.29 -8.46
CA LEU A 74 -14.41 -2.20 -9.16
C LEU A 74 -15.88 -1.88 -8.82
N LEU A 75 -16.19 -1.73 -7.53
CA LEU A 75 -17.53 -1.39 -7.06
C LEU A 75 -18.02 -0.04 -7.60
N GLU A 76 -17.13 0.95 -7.74
CA GLU A 76 -17.46 2.23 -8.37
C GLU A 76 -17.81 2.07 -9.86
N GLN A 77 -17.07 1.23 -10.58
CA GLN A 77 -17.35 0.93 -11.99
C GLN A 77 -18.70 0.21 -12.14
N GLU A 78 -18.97 -0.81 -11.32
CA GLU A 78 -20.24 -1.52 -11.32
C GLU A 78 -21.41 -0.58 -11.00
N ASN A 79 -21.27 0.27 -9.98
CA ASN A 79 -22.26 1.29 -9.66
C ASN A 79 -22.50 2.25 -10.83
N GLN A 80 -21.45 2.65 -11.55
CA GLN A 80 -21.59 3.53 -12.70
C GLN A 80 -22.38 2.85 -13.83
N VAL A 81 -22.14 1.57 -14.08
CA VAL A 81 -22.92 0.78 -15.06
C VAL A 81 -24.38 0.67 -14.64
N LEU A 82 -24.64 0.32 -13.37
CA LEU A 82 -26.00 0.22 -12.84
C LEU A 82 -26.76 1.54 -12.93
N ARG A 83 -26.11 2.66 -12.59
CA ARG A 83 -26.70 4.00 -12.73
C ARG A 83 -27.05 4.34 -14.18
N ARG A 84 -26.18 3.99 -15.14
CA ARG A 84 -26.45 4.20 -16.57
C ARG A 84 -27.63 3.33 -17.05
N ALA A 85 -27.68 2.07 -16.64
CA ALA A 85 -28.78 1.17 -16.97
C ALA A 85 -30.12 1.66 -16.38
N ALA A 86 -30.13 2.09 -15.13
CA ALA A 86 -31.32 2.66 -14.48
C ALA A 86 -31.79 3.95 -15.18
N ALA A 87 -30.84 4.82 -15.60
CA ALA A 87 -31.17 6.01 -16.38
C ALA A 87 -31.79 5.66 -17.73
N TYR A 88 -31.25 4.67 -18.45
CA TYR A 88 -31.82 4.20 -19.71
C TYR A 88 -33.24 3.65 -19.54
N LEU A 89 -33.45 2.76 -18.56
CA LEU A 89 -34.77 2.17 -18.28
C LEU A 89 -35.81 3.22 -17.86
N SER A 90 -35.40 4.28 -17.15
CA SER A 90 -36.31 5.35 -16.76
C SER A 90 -36.67 6.32 -17.91
N GLN A 91 -35.86 6.39 -18.97
CA GLN A 91 -36.24 7.10 -20.20
C GLN A 91 -37.27 6.30 -21.01
N ASP A 92 -37.12 4.97 -21.10
CA ASP A 92 -38.05 4.09 -21.81
C ASP A 92 -39.45 4.03 -21.16
N ASN A 93 -39.54 4.34 -19.86
CA ASN A 93 -40.80 4.37 -19.10
C ASN A 93 -41.48 5.75 -19.06
N LEU A 94 -41.01 6.74 -19.83
CA LEU A 94 -41.73 8.01 -19.96
C LEU A 94 -42.97 7.78 -20.85
N PRO A 95 -44.21 8.02 -20.36
CA PRO A 95 -45.39 7.95 -21.21
C PRO A 95 -45.21 8.93 -22.35
N GLY A 96 -45.27 8.42 -23.59
CA GLY A 96 -45.02 9.19 -24.80
C GLY A 96 -45.75 10.52 -24.74
N LYS A 97 -45.01 11.62 -24.91
CA LYS A 97 -45.62 12.94 -25.12
C LYS A 97 -46.59 12.80 -26.28
N GLY A 98 -47.87 12.75 -25.95
CA GLY A 98 -48.96 12.77 -26.91
C GLY A 98 -48.73 13.95 -27.83
N SER A 99 -48.41 13.66 -29.08
CA SER A 99 -48.50 14.62 -30.17
C SER A 99 -49.98 14.93 -30.34
N THR A 100 -50.48 15.92 -29.58
CA THR A 100 -51.80 16.50 -29.85
C THR A 100 -51.63 17.39 -31.08
N ARG A 101 -51.83 16.78 -32.25
CA ARG A 101 -52.04 17.49 -33.51
C ARG A 101 -53.54 17.70 -33.67
N SER A 102 -54.01 18.90 -33.33
CA SER A 102 -55.24 19.52 -33.81
C SER A 102 -55.06 21.03 -33.80
#